data_AF-A0A382Q832-F1
#
_entry.id   AF-A0A382Q832-F1
#
_cell.length_a   1.000
_cell.length_b   1.000
_cell.length_c   1.000
_cell.angle_alpha   90.00
_cell.angle_beta   90.00
_cell.angle_gamma   90.00
#
_symmetry.space_group_name_H-M   'P 1'
#
loop_
_entity.id
_entity.type
_entity.pdbx_description
1 polymer ?
#
loop_
_entity_poly.entity_id
_entity_poly.type
_entity_poly.pdbx_seq_one_letter_code
_entity_poly.pdbx_strand_id
1 'polypeptide(L)'
;NIEGPILPKKLSFFASGRFKRNNGYLHGQRIFHPNTFIWNPEGNNFVVNEDVGIGNGYVPDWDQDVPTYIDSLRDLDAFDWVSMNWNEQVTTQVKLSWRVTPYMKMSYNRMYSDNKSQYYSHLYKWNPDGRSNYFNTRIGNLFRMDLSLSQSTFANIMLSQSTNHYRNYLSDDPEFYKELDFEFSDEGGWFSNRPELDSNIYYVNPTIYDYTPVNNYYAGGHSMGAYNRKSVVNTFKAELTRQLNAKNQFKTGFEYRVTNITLTDIEVQLSDYTDMAPTYQNPLYSPTNDSYGKDGRNPREMSFYVQNKMEADNIVANFGLRYDYFDPQWKTVN
;
A
#
# COMPACT_ATOMS: atom_id res chain seq x y z
N ASN A 1 26.53 -3.36 -4.28
CA ASN A 1 26.65 -3.06 -2.83
C ASN A 1 28.04 -2.48 -2.59
N ILE A 2 28.17 -1.64 -1.57
CA ILE A 2 29.43 -0.99 -1.19
C ILE A 2 29.54 -1.10 0.33
N GLU A 3 30.69 -1.48 0.84
CA GLU A 3 30.94 -1.60 2.27
C GLU A 3 32.40 -1.30 2.58
N GLY A 4 32.67 -0.98 3.84
CA GLY A 4 34.05 -0.79 4.28
C GLY A 4 34.17 -0.05 5.61
N PRO A 5 35.40 0.02 6.13
CA PRO A 5 35.68 0.85 7.29
C PRO A 5 35.63 2.34 6.90
N ILE A 6 34.96 3.15 7.71
CA ILE A 6 35.13 4.62 7.72
C ILE A 6 36.31 4.96 8.64
N LEU A 7 36.34 4.33 9.83
CA LEU A 7 37.47 4.37 10.75
C LEU A 7 37.89 2.93 11.06
N PRO A 8 39.12 2.52 10.72
CA PRO A 8 39.57 1.15 10.94
C PRO A 8 39.27 0.65 12.36
N LYS A 9 38.65 -0.53 12.45
CA LYS A 9 38.25 -1.21 13.71
C LYS A 9 37.20 -0.49 14.58
N LYS A 10 36.79 0.73 14.24
CA LYS A 10 35.83 1.52 15.02
C LYS A 10 34.51 1.72 14.27
N LEU A 11 34.55 2.26 13.06
CA LEU A 11 33.34 2.63 12.32
C LEU A 11 33.36 2.00 10.94
N SER A 12 32.24 1.39 10.56
CA SER A 12 32.06 0.75 9.26
C SER A 12 30.67 1.05 8.71
N PHE A 13 30.54 0.97 7.39
CA PHE A 13 29.27 1.13 6.72
C PHE A 13 29.02 -0.03 5.76
N PHE A 14 27.75 -0.23 5.47
CA PHE A 14 27.24 -1.06 4.39
C PHE A 14 26.14 -0.29 3.68
N ALA A 15 26.18 -0.28 2.36
CA ALA A 15 25.15 0.31 1.52
C ALA A 15 24.81 -0.63 0.36
N SER A 16 23.53 -0.78 0.08
CA SER A 16 23.04 -1.51 -1.08
C SER A 16 21.85 -0.79 -1.70
N GLY A 17 21.70 -0.97 -3.01
CA GLY A 17 20.58 -0.50 -3.78
C GLY A 17 20.26 -1.53 -4.85
N ARG A 18 18.98 -1.68 -5.17
CA ARG A 18 18.49 -2.54 -6.25
C ARG A 18 17.30 -1.86 -6.90
N PHE A 19 17.35 -1.76 -8.23
CA PHE A 19 16.21 -1.47 -9.07
C PHE A 19 15.75 -2.78 -9.72
N LYS A 20 14.44 -3.03 -9.72
CA LYS A 20 13.81 -4.16 -10.40
C LYS A 20 12.65 -3.63 -11.22
N ARG A 21 12.60 -4.00 -12.50
CA ARG A 21 11.47 -3.76 -13.38
C ARG A 21 11.00 -5.09 -13.97
N ASN A 22 9.70 -5.34 -13.87
CA ASN A 22 9.00 -6.41 -14.54
C ASN A 22 7.96 -5.77 -15.46
N ASN A 23 8.12 -5.94 -16.78
CA ASN A 23 7.20 -5.37 -17.75
C ASN A 23 5.85 -6.11 -17.80
N GLY A 24 5.67 -7.19 -17.03
CA GLY A 24 4.46 -8.01 -17.05
C GLY A 24 4.47 -9.04 -18.19
N TYR A 25 3.57 -10.01 -18.08
CA TYR A 25 3.38 -11.12 -19.04
C TYR A 25 1.91 -11.39 -19.34
N LEU A 26 0.98 -10.80 -18.58
CA LEU A 26 -0.45 -10.84 -18.86
C LEU A 26 -0.82 -9.54 -19.54
N HIS A 27 -1.48 -9.65 -20.69
CA HIS A 27 -1.83 -8.52 -21.53
C HIS A 27 -3.34 -8.46 -21.74
N GLY A 28 -3.85 -7.23 -21.80
CA GLY A 28 -5.17 -6.91 -22.33
C GLY A 28 -5.02 -6.40 -23.76
N GLN A 29 -6.06 -6.58 -24.56
CA GLN A 29 -6.16 -5.97 -25.87
C GLN A 29 -6.99 -4.71 -25.70
N ARG A 30 -6.45 -3.52 -25.97
CA ARG A 30 -7.17 -2.25 -25.84
C ARG A 30 -8.19 -2.13 -26.97
N ILE A 31 -9.36 -2.75 -26.79
CA ILE A 31 -10.50 -2.65 -27.72
C ILE A 31 -11.38 -1.47 -27.35
N PHE A 32 -11.39 -1.09 -26.08
CA PHE A 32 -12.16 0.04 -25.57
C PHE A 32 -11.28 0.91 -24.67
N HIS A 33 -11.52 2.22 -24.71
CA HIS A 33 -11.11 3.18 -23.71
C HIS A 33 -12.18 3.28 -22.60
N PRO A 34 -11.84 3.82 -21.41
CA PRO A 34 -12.83 4.03 -20.36
C PRO A 34 -14.07 4.79 -20.84
N ASN A 35 -13.90 5.80 -21.70
CA ASN A 35 -14.98 6.64 -22.25
C ASN A 35 -15.35 6.29 -23.70
N THR A 36 -15.09 5.06 -24.17
CA THR A 36 -15.53 4.67 -25.52
C THR A 36 -17.05 4.77 -25.68
N PHE A 37 -17.84 4.48 -24.65
CA PHE A 37 -19.29 4.65 -24.70
C PHE A 37 -19.77 5.82 -23.84
N ILE A 38 -20.71 6.59 -24.39
CA ILE A 38 -21.42 7.68 -23.70
C ILE A 38 -22.93 7.45 -23.80
N TRP A 39 -23.68 7.98 -22.83
CA TRP A 39 -25.14 7.88 -22.82
C TRP A 39 -25.77 8.82 -23.85
N ASN A 40 -26.59 8.27 -24.75
CA ASN A 40 -27.46 9.05 -25.63
C ASN A 40 -28.91 9.01 -25.09
N PRO A 41 -29.44 10.12 -24.56
CA PRO A 41 -30.79 10.17 -24.00
C PRO A 41 -31.90 10.08 -25.06
N GLU A 42 -31.65 10.51 -26.31
CA GLU A 42 -32.65 10.47 -27.38
C GLU A 42 -32.90 9.04 -27.86
N GLY A 43 -31.83 8.25 -27.96
CA GLY A 43 -31.89 6.83 -28.32
C GLY A 43 -32.10 5.89 -27.14
N ASN A 44 -32.06 6.40 -25.90
CA ASN A 44 -32.04 5.62 -24.65
C ASN A 44 -31.03 4.45 -24.73
N ASN A 45 -29.83 4.74 -25.23
CA ASN A 45 -28.79 3.75 -25.48
C ASN A 45 -27.38 4.36 -25.29
N PHE A 46 -26.39 3.50 -25.03
CA PHE A 46 -24.99 3.90 -25.07
C PHE A 46 -24.46 3.86 -26.51
N VAL A 47 -23.74 4.90 -26.89
CA VAL A 47 -23.22 5.09 -28.25
C VAL A 47 -21.72 5.33 -28.18
N VAL A 48 -21.01 5.00 -29.25
CA VAL A 48 -19.56 5.25 -29.31
C VAL A 48 -19.33 6.77 -29.27
N ASN A 49 -18.44 7.22 -28.39
CA ASN A 49 -18.03 8.60 -28.29
C ASN A 49 -17.21 8.99 -29.53
N GLU A 50 -17.71 9.93 -30.32
CA GLU A 50 -17.06 10.37 -31.58
C GLU A 50 -15.69 11.02 -31.35
N ASP A 51 -15.45 11.61 -30.17
CA ASP A 51 -14.17 12.25 -29.84
C ASP A 51 -13.06 11.22 -29.54
N VAL A 52 -13.42 9.95 -29.29
CA VAL A 52 -12.51 8.92 -28.79
C VAL A 52 -12.48 7.70 -29.71
N GLY A 53 -13.66 7.22 -30.12
CA GLY A 53 -13.82 5.96 -30.83
C GLY A 53 -13.62 4.71 -29.96
N ILE A 54 -13.47 3.58 -30.63
CA ILE A 54 -12.97 2.32 -30.04
C ILE A 54 -11.45 2.39 -29.84
N GLY A 55 -10.83 1.34 -29.30
CA GLY A 55 -9.47 1.38 -28.78
C GLY A 55 -8.33 1.69 -29.77
N ASN A 56 -8.62 1.74 -31.08
CA ASN A 56 -7.70 2.20 -32.13
C ASN A 56 -8.08 3.58 -32.70
N GLY A 57 -9.05 4.27 -32.10
CA GLY A 57 -9.56 5.57 -32.53
C GLY A 57 -10.63 5.52 -33.62
N TYR A 58 -11.03 4.33 -34.10
CA TYR A 58 -12.10 4.23 -35.10
C TYR A 58 -13.45 4.61 -34.51
N VAL A 59 -14.24 5.39 -35.24
CA VAL A 59 -15.62 5.75 -34.88
C VAL A 59 -16.56 5.02 -35.85
N PRO A 60 -17.35 4.03 -35.40
CA PRO A 60 -18.33 3.36 -36.25
C PRO A 60 -19.46 4.29 -36.66
N ASP A 61 -19.97 4.12 -37.89
CA ASP A 61 -21.19 4.78 -38.32
C ASP A 61 -22.39 4.29 -37.49
N TRP A 62 -23.42 5.13 -37.33
CA TRP A 62 -24.60 4.84 -36.50
C TRP A 62 -25.29 3.50 -36.81
N ASP A 63 -25.38 3.14 -38.10
CA ASP A 63 -26.04 1.91 -38.56
C ASP A 63 -25.08 0.70 -38.66
N GLN A 64 -23.81 0.88 -38.27
CA GLN A 64 -22.80 -0.15 -38.41
C GLN A 64 -22.88 -1.18 -37.28
N ASP A 65 -22.75 -2.46 -37.63
CA ASP A 65 -22.62 -3.54 -36.64
C ASP A 65 -21.21 -3.52 -36.01
N VAL A 66 -21.10 -2.82 -34.88
CA VAL A 66 -19.83 -2.59 -34.16
C VAL A 66 -19.09 -3.90 -33.81
N PRO A 67 -19.76 -4.97 -33.30
CA PRO A 67 -19.10 -6.24 -33.02
C PRO A 67 -18.38 -6.86 -34.24
N THR A 68 -19.03 -6.92 -35.41
CA THR A 68 -18.42 -7.47 -36.63
C THR A 68 -17.17 -6.70 -37.05
N TYR A 69 -17.20 -5.37 -36.90
CA TYR A 69 -16.04 -4.54 -37.23
C TYR A 69 -14.91 -4.70 -36.22
N ILE A 70 -15.23 -4.79 -34.92
CA ILE A 70 -14.24 -5.10 -33.88
C ILE A 70 -13.55 -6.43 -34.20
N ASP A 71 -14.29 -7.49 -34.54
CA ASP A 71 -13.69 -8.78 -34.88
C ASP A 71 -12.79 -8.68 -36.12
N SER A 72 -13.21 -7.94 -37.15
CA SER A 72 -12.39 -7.68 -38.33
C SER A 72 -11.08 -6.94 -37.99
N LEU A 73 -11.14 -5.93 -37.11
CA LEU A 73 -9.96 -5.21 -36.64
C LEU A 73 -9.04 -6.07 -35.76
N ARG A 74 -9.61 -6.98 -34.97
CA ARG A 74 -8.83 -7.93 -34.16
C ARG A 74 -8.08 -8.92 -35.04
N ASP A 75 -8.71 -9.40 -36.12
CA ASP A 75 -8.06 -10.27 -37.11
C ASP A 75 -6.89 -9.56 -37.83
N LEU A 76 -6.97 -8.24 -37.96
CA LEU A 76 -5.90 -7.38 -38.50
C LEU A 76 -4.86 -6.93 -37.45
N ASP A 77 -4.99 -7.38 -36.19
CA ASP A 77 -4.15 -6.95 -35.05
C ASP A 77 -4.07 -5.41 -34.90
N ALA A 78 -5.20 -4.73 -35.12
CA ALA A 78 -5.28 -3.27 -35.13
C ALA A 78 -5.38 -2.63 -33.73
N PHE A 79 -5.34 -3.41 -32.65
CA PHE A 79 -5.47 -2.94 -31.27
C PHE A 79 -4.20 -3.19 -30.47
N ASP A 80 -3.87 -2.26 -29.56
CA ASP A 80 -2.68 -2.37 -28.72
C ASP A 80 -2.79 -3.51 -27.69
N TRP A 81 -1.70 -4.25 -27.54
CA TRP A 81 -1.52 -5.18 -26.42
C TRP A 81 -0.88 -4.46 -25.24
N VAL A 82 -1.65 -4.22 -24.18
CA VAL A 82 -1.23 -3.46 -23.00
C VAL A 82 -0.91 -4.43 -21.85
N SER A 83 0.28 -4.29 -21.27
CA SER A 83 0.66 -5.10 -20.10
C SER A 83 -0.18 -4.73 -18.88
N MET A 84 -0.71 -5.76 -18.22
CA MET A 84 -1.66 -5.61 -17.11
C MET A 84 -1.08 -6.05 -15.76
N ASN A 85 0.12 -6.58 -15.68
CA ASN A 85 0.71 -7.05 -14.41
C ASN A 85 2.17 -6.62 -14.21
N TRP A 86 2.49 -5.41 -14.64
CA TRP A 86 3.83 -4.85 -14.50
C TRP A 86 4.12 -4.38 -13.07
N ASN A 87 5.41 -4.28 -12.74
CA ASN A 87 5.90 -3.86 -11.44
C ASN A 87 7.27 -3.20 -11.56
N GLU A 88 7.45 -2.06 -10.91
CA GLU A 88 8.73 -1.37 -10.73
C GLU A 88 9.01 -1.17 -9.25
N GLN A 89 10.20 -1.58 -8.81
CA GLN A 89 10.61 -1.52 -7.41
C GLN A 89 12.04 -1.00 -7.25
N VAL A 90 12.20 -0.01 -6.38
CA VAL A 90 13.49 0.46 -5.88
C VAL A 90 13.62 0.02 -4.43
N THR A 91 14.72 -0.63 -4.08
CA THR A 91 15.08 -0.89 -2.68
C THR A 91 16.46 -0.34 -2.38
N THR A 92 16.62 0.29 -1.22
CA THR A 92 17.91 0.75 -0.72
C THR A 92 18.07 0.39 0.75
N GLN A 93 19.30 0.14 1.17
CA GLN A 93 19.63 -0.11 2.56
C GLN A 93 20.97 0.54 2.88
N VAL A 94 21.02 1.24 4.01
CA VAL A 94 22.24 1.82 4.56
C VAL A 94 22.35 1.42 6.02
N LYS A 95 23.48 0.83 6.39
CA LYS A 95 23.80 0.46 7.77
C LYS A 95 25.13 1.07 8.18
N LEU A 96 25.13 1.73 9.33
CA LEU A 96 26.31 2.20 10.03
C LEU A 96 26.52 1.33 11.26
N SER A 97 27.74 0.83 11.45
CA SER A 97 28.11 0.01 12.61
C SER A 97 29.33 0.61 13.29
N TRP A 98 29.16 0.97 14.57
CA TRP A 98 30.15 1.67 15.37
C TRP A 98 30.50 0.88 16.62
N ARG A 99 31.75 0.45 16.73
CA ARG A 99 32.36 -0.06 17.96
C ARG A 99 32.88 1.13 18.77
N VAL A 100 32.04 1.64 19.67
CA VAL A 100 32.36 2.79 20.51
C VAL A 100 33.48 2.44 21.49
N THR A 101 33.36 1.29 22.14
CA THR A 101 34.36 0.73 23.05
C THR A 101 34.48 -0.78 22.81
N PRO A 102 35.43 -1.50 23.44
CA PRO A 102 35.45 -2.96 23.39
C PRO A 102 34.16 -3.62 23.91
N TYR A 103 33.41 -2.91 24.77
CA TYR A 103 32.22 -3.39 25.48
C TYR A 103 30.90 -2.84 24.93
N MET A 104 30.95 -1.88 23.99
CA MET A 104 29.76 -1.23 23.45
C MET A 104 29.84 -1.13 21.93
N LYS A 105 28.84 -1.72 21.27
CA LYS A 105 28.63 -1.60 19.82
C LYS A 105 27.27 -0.98 19.56
N MET A 106 27.23 -0.02 18.66
CA MET A 106 26.00 0.61 18.19
C MET A 106 25.87 0.38 16.69
N SER A 107 24.65 0.26 16.20
CA SER A 107 24.40 0.27 14.77
C SER A 107 23.09 0.98 14.46
N TYR A 108 23.07 1.67 13.34
CA TYR A 108 21.88 2.25 12.75
C TYR A 108 21.69 1.66 11.37
N ASN A 109 20.51 1.12 11.08
CA ASN A 109 20.16 0.51 9.81
C ASN A 109 18.89 1.18 9.27
N ARG A 110 18.98 1.78 8.10
CA ARG A 110 17.86 2.37 7.36
C ARG A 110 17.60 1.55 6.10
N MET A 111 16.35 1.17 5.90
CA MET A 111 15.87 0.44 4.74
C MET A 111 14.74 1.24 4.10
N TYR A 112 14.76 1.36 2.78
CA TYR A 112 13.73 2.03 1.99
C TYR A 112 13.34 1.12 0.84
N SER A 113 12.04 1.00 0.59
CA SER A 113 11.49 0.35 -0.59
C SER A 113 10.39 1.23 -1.14
N ASP A 114 10.37 1.39 -2.46
CA ASP A 114 9.26 2.00 -3.17
C ASP A 114 8.87 1.10 -4.33
N ASN A 115 7.57 0.92 -4.52
CA ASN A 115 7.03 -0.01 -5.49
C ASN A 115 5.80 0.59 -6.18
N LYS A 116 5.85 0.71 -7.51
CA LYS A 116 4.72 1.06 -8.37
C LYS A 116 4.34 -0.16 -9.20
N SER A 117 3.06 -0.47 -9.31
CA SER A 117 2.60 -1.65 -10.06
C SER A 117 1.15 -1.53 -10.49
N GLN A 118 0.75 -2.39 -11.43
CA GLN A 118 -0.64 -2.71 -11.70
C GLN A 118 -0.84 -4.22 -11.57
N TYR A 119 -1.99 -4.64 -11.04
CA TYR A 119 -2.38 -6.05 -10.99
C TYR A 119 -3.29 -6.41 -12.17
N TYR A 120 -3.21 -7.67 -12.59
CA TYR A 120 -4.09 -8.19 -13.62
C TYR A 120 -5.52 -8.28 -13.09
N SER A 121 -6.46 -7.71 -13.83
CA SER A 121 -7.88 -7.94 -13.63
C SER A 121 -8.45 -8.47 -14.94
N HIS A 122 -9.03 -9.68 -14.89
CA HIS A 122 -9.57 -10.30 -16.09
C HIS A 122 -10.73 -9.50 -16.68
N LEU A 123 -11.50 -8.80 -15.83
CA LEU A 123 -12.64 -7.98 -16.25
C LEU A 123 -12.22 -6.86 -17.22
N TYR A 124 -11.05 -6.26 -17.01
CA TYR A 124 -10.53 -5.15 -17.82
C TYR A 124 -9.72 -5.62 -19.04
N LYS A 125 -9.88 -6.88 -19.49
CA LYS A 125 -9.08 -7.42 -20.61
C LYS A 125 -9.22 -6.61 -21.90
N TRP A 126 -10.40 -6.03 -22.14
CA TRP A 126 -10.68 -5.19 -23.32
C TRP A 126 -10.53 -3.69 -23.09
N ASN A 127 -10.43 -3.28 -21.82
CA ASN A 127 -10.25 -1.90 -21.38
C ASN A 127 -9.14 -1.86 -20.32
N PRO A 128 -7.86 -2.06 -20.70
CA PRO A 128 -6.77 -2.20 -19.74
C PRO A 128 -6.45 -0.91 -18.98
N ASP A 129 -6.90 0.25 -19.47
CA ASP A 129 -6.62 1.58 -18.91
C ASP A 129 -7.58 1.96 -17.77
N GLY A 130 -8.73 1.31 -17.67
CA GLY A 130 -9.69 1.55 -16.57
C GLY A 130 -9.27 1.03 -15.19
N ARG A 131 -8.02 0.60 -15.01
CA ARG A 131 -7.55 -0.06 -13.77
C ARG A 131 -6.72 0.87 -12.90
N SER A 132 -6.89 0.71 -11.59
CA SER A 132 -6.09 1.42 -10.60
C SER A 132 -4.61 1.06 -10.62
N ASN A 133 -3.78 2.04 -10.28
CA ASN A 133 -2.35 1.92 -10.00
C ASN A 133 -2.12 1.65 -8.51
N TYR A 134 -1.10 0.87 -8.19
CA TYR A 134 -0.77 0.46 -6.83
C TYR A 134 0.60 1.00 -6.44
N PHE A 135 0.67 1.64 -5.29
CA PHE A 135 1.89 2.23 -4.74
C PHE A 135 2.15 1.71 -3.34
N ASN A 136 3.39 1.37 -3.03
CA ASN A 136 3.76 0.89 -1.71
C ASN A 136 5.15 1.38 -1.33
N THR A 137 5.20 2.35 -0.41
CA THR A 137 6.44 2.89 0.13
C THR A 137 6.65 2.35 1.54
N ARG A 138 7.82 1.77 1.79
CA ARG A 138 8.22 1.20 3.08
C ARG A 138 9.51 1.81 3.56
N ILE A 139 9.54 2.26 4.81
CA ILE A 139 10.72 2.82 5.46
C ILE A 139 10.94 2.11 6.78
N GLY A 140 12.09 1.49 6.96
CA GLY A 140 12.50 0.86 8.21
C GLY A 140 13.72 1.55 8.79
N ASN A 141 13.64 2.01 10.02
CA ASN A 141 14.76 2.52 10.80
C ASN A 141 14.98 1.60 11.98
N LEU A 142 16.22 1.17 12.22
CA LEU A 142 16.59 0.33 13.36
C LEU A 142 17.89 0.85 13.96
N PHE A 143 17.80 1.35 15.19
CA PHE A 143 18.94 1.55 16.05
C PHE A 143 19.08 0.34 16.98
N ARG A 144 20.31 -0.15 17.15
CA ARG A 144 20.66 -1.25 18.04
C ARG A 144 21.91 -0.89 18.81
N MET A 145 21.90 -1.16 20.12
CA MET A 145 23.05 -1.05 21.01
C MET A 145 23.26 -2.38 21.72
N ASP A 146 24.46 -2.96 21.56
CA ASP A 146 24.91 -4.15 22.26
C ASP A 146 25.94 -3.76 23.32
N LEU A 147 25.70 -4.18 24.57
CA LEU A 147 26.50 -3.86 25.74
C LEU A 147 27.03 -5.15 26.39
N SER A 148 28.33 -5.19 26.66
CA SER A 148 28.97 -6.21 27.50
C SER A 148 29.22 -5.60 28.88
N LEU A 149 28.26 -5.77 29.80
CA LEU A 149 28.30 -5.14 31.12
C LEU A 149 29.34 -5.82 32.04
N SER A 150 29.56 -7.13 31.86
CA SER A 150 30.62 -7.90 32.49
C SER A 150 31.02 -9.09 31.60
N GLN A 151 31.92 -9.95 32.08
CA GLN A 151 32.27 -11.20 31.37
C GLN A 151 31.09 -12.18 31.25
N SER A 152 30.07 -12.05 32.10
CA SER A 152 28.93 -12.95 32.17
C SER A 152 27.60 -12.27 31.84
N THR A 153 27.57 -10.95 31.67
CA THR A 153 26.33 -10.17 31.56
C THR A 153 26.35 -9.29 30.31
N PHE A 154 25.33 -9.45 29.47
CA PHE A 154 25.17 -8.77 28.20
C PHE A 154 23.78 -8.13 28.12
N ALA A 155 23.69 -6.94 27.57
CA ALA A 155 22.42 -6.25 27.33
C ALA A 155 22.31 -5.82 25.87
N ASN A 156 21.07 -5.77 25.37
CA ASN A 156 20.74 -5.29 24.04
C ASN A 156 19.58 -4.29 24.15
N ILE A 157 19.71 -3.15 23.48
CA ILE A 157 18.66 -2.15 23.35
C ILE A 157 18.40 -1.94 21.86
N MET A 158 17.13 -1.99 21.45
CA MET A 158 16.70 -1.73 20.08
C MET A 158 15.59 -0.68 20.07
N LEU A 159 15.75 0.29 19.19
CA LEU A 159 14.73 1.28 18.84
C LEU A 159 14.45 1.11 17.36
N SER A 160 13.21 0.86 16.98
CA SER A 160 12.84 0.76 15.57
C SER A 160 11.61 1.58 15.23
N GLN A 161 11.59 2.11 14.02
CA GLN A 161 10.42 2.69 13.39
C GLN A 161 10.22 2.02 12.04
N SER A 162 9.04 1.47 11.79
CA SER A 162 8.65 0.89 10.50
C SER A 162 7.44 1.63 9.97
N THR A 163 7.55 2.19 8.76
CA THR A 163 6.44 2.81 8.04
C THR A 163 6.09 1.96 6.84
N ASN A 164 4.81 1.64 6.66
CA ASN A 164 4.27 1.03 5.44
C ASN A 164 3.11 1.91 4.95
N HIS A 165 3.27 2.48 3.76
CA HIS A 165 2.28 3.37 3.13
C HIS A 165 1.83 2.76 1.81
N TYR A 166 0.65 2.15 1.83
CA TYR A 166 0.05 1.49 0.69
C TYR A 166 -1.09 2.36 0.16
N ARG A 167 -1.11 2.55 -1.16
CA ARG A 167 -2.07 3.39 -1.88
C ARG A 167 -2.53 2.69 -3.14
N ASN A 168 -3.79 2.88 -3.52
CA ASN A 168 -4.34 2.42 -4.77
C ASN A 168 -5.43 3.37 -5.26
N TYR A 169 -5.34 3.84 -6.50
CA TYR A 169 -6.34 4.70 -7.13
C TYR A 169 -6.08 4.74 -8.64
N LEU A 170 -6.99 5.34 -9.39
CA LEU A 170 -6.89 5.40 -10.85
C LEU A 170 -5.70 6.23 -11.33
N SER A 171 -5.44 7.37 -10.67
CA SER A 171 -4.29 8.23 -10.96
C SER A 171 -2.96 7.47 -10.98
N ASP A 172 -2.04 7.88 -11.84
CA ASP A 172 -0.69 7.35 -11.90
C ASP A 172 0.31 8.14 -11.01
N ASP A 173 -0.13 9.25 -10.41
CA ASP A 173 0.63 10.05 -9.46
C ASP A 173 0.61 9.42 -8.05
N PRO A 174 1.77 8.98 -7.51
CA PRO A 174 1.87 8.44 -6.15
C PRO A 174 1.37 9.39 -5.04
N GLU A 175 1.30 10.69 -5.30
CA GLU A 175 0.90 11.71 -4.33
C GLU A 175 -0.60 12.07 -4.38
N PHE A 176 -1.39 11.47 -5.28
CA PHE A 176 -2.84 11.71 -5.40
C PHE A 176 -3.61 11.49 -4.08
N TYR A 177 -3.10 10.67 -3.17
CA TYR A 177 -3.71 10.46 -1.86
C TYR A 177 -3.91 11.75 -1.04
N LYS A 178 -3.19 12.83 -1.36
CA LYS A 178 -3.35 14.14 -0.72
C LYS A 178 -4.68 14.80 -1.07
N GLU A 179 -5.21 14.55 -2.27
CA GLU A 179 -6.53 15.01 -2.68
C GLU A 179 -7.67 14.31 -1.90
N LEU A 180 -7.35 13.20 -1.22
CA LEU A 180 -8.28 12.45 -0.39
C LEU A 180 -8.27 12.90 1.09
N ASP A 181 -7.42 13.86 1.47
CA ASP A 181 -7.21 14.31 2.86
C ASP A 181 -8.19 15.42 3.29
N PHE A 182 -9.36 15.49 2.64
CA PHE A 182 -10.40 16.45 2.98
C PHE A 182 -10.94 16.23 4.41
N GLU A 183 -11.05 17.32 5.17
CA GLU A 183 -11.67 17.33 6.50
C GLU A 183 -13.16 17.61 6.36
N PHE A 184 -13.98 16.57 6.53
CA PHE A 184 -15.42 16.74 6.64
C PHE A 184 -15.77 17.43 7.95
N SER A 185 -16.80 18.28 7.92
CA SER A 185 -17.37 18.82 9.15
C SER A 185 -18.15 17.73 9.89
N ASP A 186 -18.04 17.73 11.21
CA ASP A 186 -18.86 16.89 12.09
C ASP A 186 -20.32 17.36 12.13
N GLU A 187 -20.55 18.61 11.70
CA GLU A 187 -21.87 19.21 11.52
C GLU A 187 -22.24 19.17 10.03
N GLY A 188 -23.19 18.31 9.67
CA GLY A 188 -23.67 18.19 8.29
C GLY A 188 -24.50 16.94 8.05
N GLY A 189 -25.26 16.97 6.96
CA GLY A 189 -25.89 15.78 6.39
C GLY A 189 -25.01 15.13 5.32
N TRP A 190 -25.52 14.05 4.73
CA TRP A 190 -24.81 13.30 3.69
C TRP A 190 -24.22 14.19 2.58
N PHE A 191 -24.96 15.21 2.13
CA PHE A 191 -24.56 16.12 1.04
C PHE A 191 -23.91 17.44 1.47
N SER A 192 -23.60 17.63 2.75
CA SER A 192 -23.14 18.94 3.23
C SER A 192 -21.77 19.34 2.68
N ASN A 193 -20.85 18.37 2.51
CA ASN A 193 -19.52 18.63 1.98
C ASN A 193 -19.23 17.64 0.85
N ARG A 194 -18.77 18.15 -0.28
CA ARG A 194 -18.54 17.40 -1.51
C ARG A 194 -17.21 17.82 -2.12
N PRO A 195 -16.07 17.29 -1.63
CA PRO A 195 -14.78 17.56 -2.26
C PRO A 195 -14.79 17.07 -3.71
N GLU A 196 -14.51 17.96 -4.65
CA GLU A 196 -14.39 17.62 -6.07
C GLU A 196 -12.99 17.08 -6.36
N LEU A 197 -12.93 15.95 -7.06
CA LEU A 197 -11.69 15.37 -7.57
C LEU A 197 -11.45 15.81 -9.02
N ASP A 198 -10.24 15.58 -9.52
CA ASP A 198 -9.89 15.92 -10.89
C ASP A 198 -10.76 15.14 -11.90
N SER A 199 -11.54 15.87 -12.69
CA SER A 199 -12.40 15.32 -13.74
C SER A 199 -11.59 14.71 -14.89
N ASN A 200 -10.29 14.99 -15.03
CA ASN A 200 -9.43 14.28 -16.00
C ASN A 200 -9.05 12.87 -15.54
N ILE A 201 -9.23 12.56 -14.25
CA ILE A 201 -8.95 11.24 -13.69
C ILE A 201 -10.22 10.43 -13.65
N TYR A 202 -11.30 11.00 -13.09
CA TYR A 202 -12.60 10.34 -12.97
C TYR A 202 -13.62 11.06 -13.86
N TYR A 203 -13.75 10.61 -15.12
CA TYR A 203 -14.59 11.25 -16.15
C TYR A 203 -15.75 10.38 -16.66
N VAL A 204 -15.80 9.10 -16.28
CA VAL A 204 -16.82 8.15 -16.76
C VAL A 204 -17.80 7.82 -15.66
N ASN A 205 -19.08 8.06 -15.92
CA ASN A 205 -20.16 7.64 -15.03
C ASN A 205 -20.15 6.09 -14.89
N PRO A 206 -20.09 5.53 -13.66
CA PRO A 206 -19.98 4.10 -13.44
C PRO A 206 -21.20 3.29 -13.90
N THR A 207 -22.33 3.90 -14.24
CA THR A 207 -23.49 3.20 -14.84
C THR A 207 -23.15 2.53 -16.18
N ILE A 208 -22.04 2.90 -16.82
CA ILE A 208 -21.50 2.18 -17.98
C ILE A 208 -21.31 0.68 -17.70
N TYR A 209 -21.07 0.29 -16.44
CA TYR A 209 -20.91 -1.10 -16.05
C TYR A 209 -22.23 -1.89 -16.02
N ASP A 210 -23.38 -1.21 -15.88
CA ASP A 210 -24.70 -1.88 -15.86
C ASP A 210 -25.00 -2.58 -17.19
N TYR A 211 -24.33 -2.16 -18.27
CA TYR A 211 -24.45 -2.70 -19.62
C TYR A 211 -23.50 -3.86 -19.89
N THR A 212 -22.59 -4.16 -18.97
CA THR A 212 -21.70 -5.32 -19.08
C THR A 212 -22.33 -6.49 -18.31
N PRO A 213 -22.86 -7.53 -19.00
CA PRO A 213 -23.43 -8.68 -18.33
C PRO A 213 -22.42 -9.33 -17.37
N VAL A 214 -22.93 -9.96 -16.32
CA VAL A 214 -22.10 -10.71 -15.37
C VAL A 214 -21.27 -11.75 -16.12
N ASN A 215 -19.98 -11.84 -15.79
CA ASN A 215 -18.97 -12.69 -16.43
C ASN A 215 -18.50 -12.24 -17.83
N ASN A 216 -18.69 -10.97 -18.20
CA ASN A 216 -18.12 -10.40 -19.41
C ASN A 216 -16.94 -9.44 -19.13
N TYR A 217 -16.20 -9.07 -20.17
CA TYR A 217 -15.17 -8.03 -20.10
C TYR A 217 -15.80 -6.65 -20.14
N TYR A 218 -15.23 -5.70 -19.40
CA TYR A 218 -15.65 -4.32 -19.43
C TYR A 218 -15.35 -3.68 -20.79
N ALA A 219 -16.42 -3.17 -21.40
CA ALA A 219 -16.37 -2.44 -22.66
C ALA A 219 -16.18 -0.93 -22.49
N GLY A 220 -15.91 -0.48 -21.26
CA GLY A 220 -15.71 0.91 -20.87
C GLY A 220 -15.56 1.03 -19.36
N GLY A 221 -15.61 2.25 -18.84
CA GLY A 221 -15.50 2.56 -17.42
C GLY A 221 -14.08 2.56 -16.88
N HIS A 222 -13.93 3.08 -15.67
CA HIS A 222 -12.70 2.94 -14.89
C HIS A 222 -13.02 2.63 -13.42
N SER A 223 -12.04 2.13 -12.68
CA SER A 223 -12.16 1.84 -11.26
C SER A 223 -12.44 3.14 -10.50
N MET A 224 -13.49 3.13 -9.68
CA MET A 224 -13.88 4.29 -8.87
C MET A 224 -13.31 4.27 -7.45
N GLY A 225 -12.79 3.12 -7.01
CA GLY A 225 -12.19 2.99 -5.68
C GLY A 225 -10.86 3.74 -5.55
N ALA A 226 -10.68 4.38 -4.39
CA ALA A 226 -9.41 4.97 -3.97
C ALA A 226 -9.10 4.60 -2.51
N TYR A 227 -7.95 3.98 -2.31
CA TYR A 227 -7.48 3.44 -1.03
C TYR A 227 -6.15 4.06 -0.63
N ASN A 228 -6.02 4.43 0.63
CA ASN A 228 -4.80 4.95 1.24
C ASN A 228 -4.71 4.47 2.69
N ARG A 229 -3.66 3.69 3.00
CA ARG A 229 -3.38 3.26 4.38
C ARG A 229 -1.91 3.47 4.71
N LYS A 230 -1.66 4.17 5.81
CA LYS A 230 -0.33 4.35 6.36
C LYS A 230 -0.27 3.75 7.75
N SER A 231 0.74 2.95 8.01
CA SER A 231 1.01 2.37 9.33
C SER A 231 2.42 2.72 9.76
N VAL A 232 2.55 3.40 10.89
CA VAL A 232 3.83 3.77 11.52
C VAL A 232 3.94 3.01 12.84
N VAL A 233 4.84 2.05 12.90
CA VAL A 233 5.09 1.19 14.06
C VAL A 233 6.39 1.62 14.71
N ASN A 234 6.32 2.12 15.93
CA ASN A 234 7.49 2.41 16.76
C ASN A 234 7.64 1.28 17.78
N THR A 235 8.85 0.76 17.97
CA THR A 235 9.11 -0.31 18.92
C THR A 235 10.38 -0.01 19.72
N PHE A 236 10.25 -0.08 21.03
CA PHE A 236 11.34 -0.12 21.99
C PHE A 236 11.48 -1.56 22.47
N LYS A 237 12.70 -2.09 22.46
CA LYS A 237 12.99 -3.40 23.02
C LYS A 237 14.29 -3.36 23.82
N ALA A 238 14.27 -3.96 25.01
CA ALA A 238 15.44 -4.13 25.85
C ALA A 238 15.54 -5.57 26.31
N GLU A 239 16.72 -6.16 26.22
CA GLU A 239 17.00 -7.54 26.61
C GLU A 239 18.26 -7.59 27.47
N LEU A 240 18.25 -8.46 28.49
CA LEU A 240 19.38 -8.74 29.35
C LEU A 240 19.62 -10.25 29.36
N THR A 241 20.86 -10.67 29.15
CA THR A 241 21.31 -12.06 29.28
C THR A 241 22.44 -12.12 30.29
N ARG A 242 22.34 -13.04 31.25
CA ARG A 242 23.37 -13.27 32.26
C ARG A 242 23.65 -14.76 32.42
N GLN A 243 24.90 -15.15 32.26
CA GLN A 243 25.39 -16.44 32.73
C GLN A 243 25.51 -16.41 34.26
N LEU A 244 24.69 -17.17 34.97
CA LEU A 244 24.71 -17.20 36.44
C LEU A 244 25.78 -18.15 36.96
N ASN A 245 25.93 -19.30 36.31
CA ASN A 245 26.96 -20.31 36.59
C ASN A 245 27.16 -21.19 35.34
N ALA A 246 28.03 -22.21 35.40
CA ALA A 246 28.31 -23.09 34.27
C ALA A 246 27.08 -23.82 33.71
N LYS A 247 25.99 -23.95 34.49
CA LYS A 247 24.78 -24.71 34.14
C LYS A 247 23.55 -23.85 33.88
N ASN A 248 23.55 -22.55 34.20
CA ASN A 248 22.36 -21.71 34.15
C ASN A 248 22.64 -20.37 33.48
N GLN A 249 21.83 -20.04 32.48
CA GLN A 249 21.80 -18.76 31.80
C GLN A 249 20.42 -18.14 31.91
N PHE A 250 20.37 -16.97 32.54
CA PHE A 250 19.16 -16.18 32.69
C PHE A 250 19.01 -15.19 31.54
N LYS A 251 17.79 -15.04 31.04
CA LYS A 251 17.39 -14.04 30.04
C LYS A 251 16.11 -13.36 30.47
N THR A 252 16.04 -12.06 30.28
CA THR A 252 14.80 -11.31 30.42
C THR A 252 14.74 -10.24 29.35
N GLY A 253 13.53 -9.86 28.96
CA GLY A 253 13.34 -8.79 28.00
C GLY A 253 11.99 -8.12 28.14
N PHE A 254 11.95 -6.91 27.62
CA PHE A 254 10.79 -6.03 27.60
C PHE A 254 10.65 -5.47 26.18
N GLU A 255 9.43 -5.44 25.66
CA GLU A 255 9.09 -4.81 24.39
C GLU A 255 7.88 -3.90 24.59
N TYR A 256 7.96 -2.68 24.06
CA TYR A 256 6.84 -1.75 23.99
C TYR A 256 6.69 -1.28 22.55
N ARG A 257 5.49 -1.40 22.00
CA ARG A 257 5.17 -1.04 20.63
C ARG A 257 3.97 -0.12 20.59
N VAL A 258 4.09 0.96 19.82
CA VAL A 258 2.99 1.88 19.51
C VAL A 258 2.84 1.92 18.01
N THR A 259 1.64 1.66 17.53
CA THR A 259 1.31 1.68 16.11
C THR A 259 0.35 2.83 15.87
N ASN A 260 0.66 3.72 14.93
CA ASN A 260 -0.30 4.68 14.38
C ASN A 260 -0.76 4.18 13.00
N ILE A 261 -2.08 4.08 12.79
CA ILE A 261 -2.68 3.63 11.54
C ILE A 261 -3.65 4.69 11.06
N THR A 262 -3.40 5.25 9.88
CA THR A 262 -4.38 6.07 9.15
C THR A 262 -4.94 5.27 7.97
N LEU A 263 -6.22 5.48 7.68
CA LEU A 263 -6.96 4.81 6.61
C LEU A 263 -7.90 5.82 5.96
N THR A 264 -7.93 5.79 4.63
CA THR A 264 -8.95 6.40 3.78
C THR A 264 -9.27 5.37 2.70
N ASP A 265 -10.48 4.88 2.69
CA ASP A 265 -11.00 3.93 1.71
C ASP A 265 -12.31 4.48 1.18
N ILE A 266 -12.35 4.89 -0.09
CA ILE A 266 -13.50 5.59 -0.65
C ILE A 266 -13.87 5.03 -2.01
N GLU A 267 -15.14 5.19 -2.35
CA GLU A 267 -15.65 5.01 -3.71
C GLU A 267 -16.02 6.38 -4.29
N VAL A 268 -15.33 6.78 -5.35
CA VAL A 268 -15.65 8.02 -6.08
C VAL A 268 -17.01 7.89 -6.75
N GLN A 269 -17.83 8.92 -6.63
CA GLN A 269 -19.17 9.02 -7.20
C GLN A 269 -19.16 10.03 -8.34
N LEU A 270 -19.75 9.65 -9.48
CA LEU A 270 -19.90 10.52 -10.64
C LEU A 270 -21.24 10.22 -11.33
N SER A 271 -22.21 11.13 -11.22
CA SER A 271 -23.54 11.02 -11.83
C SER A 271 -24.33 12.33 -11.78
N ASP A 272 -25.57 12.35 -12.27
CA ASP A 272 -26.43 13.53 -12.29
C ASP A 272 -26.64 14.16 -10.90
N TYR A 273 -26.82 13.35 -9.84
CA TYR A 273 -26.97 13.88 -8.47
C TYR A 273 -25.67 14.50 -7.92
N THR A 274 -24.57 14.33 -8.65
CA THR A 274 -23.28 14.96 -8.36
C THR A 274 -22.96 16.16 -9.22
N ASP A 275 -23.95 16.68 -9.96
CA ASP A 275 -23.74 17.73 -10.96
C ASP A 275 -22.65 17.34 -11.98
N MET A 276 -22.49 16.03 -12.20
CA MET A 276 -21.43 15.43 -13.02
C MET A 276 -19.99 15.79 -12.58
N ALA A 277 -19.79 16.16 -11.31
CA ALA A 277 -18.47 16.35 -10.71
C ALA A 277 -18.06 15.11 -9.90
N PRO A 278 -16.87 14.52 -10.16
CA PRO A 278 -16.42 13.36 -9.40
C PRO A 278 -16.15 13.78 -7.95
N THR A 279 -16.82 13.13 -7.01
CA THR A 279 -16.72 13.48 -5.59
C THR A 279 -16.82 12.24 -4.71
N TYR A 280 -16.66 12.39 -3.41
CA TYR A 280 -16.92 11.34 -2.44
C TYR A 280 -17.56 11.92 -1.19
N GLN A 281 -18.37 11.09 -0.54
CA GLN A 281 -19.20 11.48 0.60
C GLN A 281 -18.44 11.31 1.93
N ASN A 282 -18.93 11.97 2.98
CA ASN A 282 -18.39 11.82 4.32
C ASN A 282 -18.38 10.33 4.76
N PRO A 283 -17.23 9.74 5.12
CA PRO A 283 -17.14 8.36 5.61
C PRO A 283 -17.98 8.08 6.86
N LEU A 284 -18.36 9.10 7.64
CA LEU A 284 -19.22 8.94 8.81
C LEU A 284 -20.66 8.53 8.44
N TYR A 285 -21.14 8.93 7.26
CA TYR A 285 -22.52 8.71 6.82
C TYR A 285 -22.63 7.85 5.57
N SER A 286 -21.54 7.68 4.82
CA SER A 286 -21.54 6.92 3.57
C SER A 286 -21.32 5.42 3.81
N PRO A 287 -22.16 4.53 3.24
CA PRO A 287 -21.92 3.09 3.32
C PRO A 287 -20.77 2.61 2.42
N THR A 288 -20.27 3.46 1.52
CA THR A 288 -19.23 3.11 0.53
C THR A 288 -17.84 3.59 0.92
N ASN A 289 -17.72 4.35 2.01
CA ASN A 289 -16.46 5.00 2.40
C ASN A 289 -16.14 4.67 3.86
N ASP A 290 -14.87 4.45 4.17
CA ASP A 290 -14.35 4.23 5.52
C ASP A 290 -13.09 5.07 5.75
N SER A 291 -12.90 5.55 6.97
CA SER A 291 -11.73 6.35 7.34
C SER A 291 -11.45 6.26 8.83
N TYR A 292 -10.18 6.30 9.19
CA TYR A 292 -9.75 6.50 10.59
C TYR A 292 -9.51 7.97 10.94
N GLY A 293 -9.79 8.89 10.02
CA GLY A 293 -9.46 10.30 10.15
C GLY A 293 -7.95 10.56 10.14
N LYS A 294 -7.58 11.84 10.29
CA LYS A 294 -6.18 12.27 10.24
C LYS A 294 -5.36 11.79 11.42
N ASP A 295 -5.97 11.74 12.60
CA ASP A 295 -5.31 11.27 13.82
C ASP A 295 -5.11 9.75 13.83
N GLY A 296 -5.88 9.04 13.00
CA GLY A 296 -5.82 7.59 12.87
C GLY A 296 -6.16 6.85 14.16
N ARG A 297 -5.69 5.61 14.26
CA ARG A 297 -5.80 4.76 15.45
C ARG A 297 -4.43 4.47 16.01
N ASN A 298 -4.33 4.43 17.35
CA ASN A 298 -3.06 4.31 18.06
C ASN A 298 -2.95 3.06 18.96
N PRO A 299 -3.08 1.82 18.44
CA PRO A 299 -2.91 0.61 19.25
C PRO A 299 -1.57 0.55 19.99
N ARG A 300 -1.58 -0.06 21.18
CA ARG A 300 -0.41 -0.18 22.07
C ARG A 300 -0.23 -1.63 22.49
N GLU A 301 1.00 -2.12 22.39
CA GLU A 301 1.38 -3.46 22.81
C GLU A 301 2.54 -3.37 23.80
N MET A 302 2.51 -4.19 24.84
CA MET A 302 3.60 -4.34 25.80
C MET A 302 3.82 -5.82 26.08
N SER A 303 5.07 -6.25 26.13
CA SER A 303 5.40 -7.60 26.56
C SER A 303 6.62 -7.64 27.46
N PHE A 304 6.62 -8.60 28.36
CA PHE A 304 7.74 -8.89 29.24
C PHE A 304 7.96 -10.39 29.29
N TYR A 305 9.21 -10.83 29.28
CA TYR A 305 9.53 -12.24 29.47
C TYR A 305 10.72 -12.44 30.40
N VAL A 306 10.74 -13.63 30.99
CA VAL A 306 11.84 -14.17 31.76
C VAL A 306 12.06 -15.62 31.38
N GLN A 307 13.30 -16.03 31.21
CA GLN A 307 13.68 -17.38 30.80
C GLN A 307 14.98 -17.80 31.50
N ASN A 308 15.06 -19.04 31.95
CA ASN A 308 16.30 -19.71 32.32
C ASN A 308 16.58 -20.83 31.32
N LYS A 309 17.79 -20.84 30.75
CA LYS A 309 18.35 -21.99 30.05
C LYS A 309 19.21 -22.77 31.06
N MET A 310 18.85 -24.02 31.30
CA MET A 310 19.59 -24.95 32.14
C MET A 310 20.29 -25.98 31.28
N GLU A 311 21.58 -26.21 31.54
CA GLU A 311 22.41 -27.23 30.90
C GLU A 311 22.90 -28.22 31.97
N ALA A 312 22.61 -29.49 31.75
CA ALA A 312 23.15 -30.64 32.48
C ALA A 312 23.73 -31.63 31.46
N ASP A 313 24.48 -32.62 31.94
CA ASP A 313 25.40 -33.42 31.11
C ASP A 313 24.76 -34.05 29.86
N ASN A 314 23.48 -34.40 29.93
CA ASN A 314 22.73 -34.99 28.82
C ASN A 314 21.44 -34.23 28.45
N ILE A 315 21.22 -33.03 29.00
CA ILE A 315 19.99 -32.27 28.76
C ILE A 315 20.21 -30.76 28.74
N VAL A 316 19.60 -30.10 27.77
CA VAL A 316 19.46 -28.65 27.73
C VAL A 316 17.97 -28.33 27.76
N ALA A 317 17.54 -27.61 28.79
CA ALA A 317 16.14 -27.22 28.98
C ALA A 317 16.01 -25.69 29.04
N ASN A 318 14.93 -25.17 28.46
CA ASN A 318 14.58 -23.75 28.53
C ASN A 318 13.23 -23.62 29.23
N PHE A 319 13.20 -22.93 30.36
CA PHE A 319 11.97 -22.63 31.09
C PHE A 319 11.76 -21.13 31.08
N GLY A 320 10.58 -20.67 30.72
CA GLY A 320 10.29 -19.25 30.70
C GLY A 320 8.81 -18.94 30.80
N LEU A 321 8.53 -17.71 31.19
CA LEU A 321 7.20 -17.12 31.25
C LEU A 321 7.22 -15.82 30.47
N ARG A 322 6.11 -15.55 29.77
CA ARG A 322 5.89 -14.32 29.02
C ARG A 322 4.52 -13.77 29.37
N TYR A 323 4.47 -12.45 29.53
CA TYR A 323 3.25 -11.68 29.66
C TYR A 323 3.13 -10.75 28.46
N ASP A 324 1.93 -10.69 27.87
CA ASP A 324 1.59 -9.81 26.75
C ASP A 324 0.33 -9.01 27.10
N TYR A 325 0.37 -7.72 26.84
CA TYR A 325 -0.73 -6.78 26.97
C TYR A 325 -0.96 -6.06 25.64
N PHE A 326 -2.22 -5.95 25.24
CA PHE A 326 -2.61 -5.27 24.01
C PHE A 326 -3.83 -4.38 24.27
N ASP A 327 -3.70 -3.10 23.94
CA ASP A 327 -4.80 -2.15 23.86
C ASP A 327 -5.02 -1.81 22.38
N PRO A 328 -6.11 -2.31 21.76
CA PRO A 328 -6.40 -2.05 20.36
C PRO A 328 -6.86 -0.62 20.08
N GLN A 329 -7.23 0.18 21.10
CA GLN A 329 -7.93 1.46 20.91
C GLN A 329 -9.15 1.32 19.98
N TRP A 330 -9.93 0.26 20.22
CA TRP A 330 -10.98 -0.25 19.33
C TRP A 330 -12.20 0.67 19.20
N LYS A 331 -12.41 1.61 20.12
CA LYS A 331 -13.55 2.52 20.09
C LYS A 331 -13.37 3.51 18.96
N THR A 332 -14.22 3.42 17.94
CA THR A 332 -14.36 4.46 16.93
C THR A 332 -15.12 5.64 17.53
N VAL A 333 -14.73 6.85 17.13
CA VAL A 333 -15.56 8.03 17.35
C VAL A 333 -16.59 7.95 16.22
N ASN A 334 -17.86 7.79 16.57
CA ASN A 334 -18.95 8.20 15.70
C ASN A 334 -19.43 9.54 16.21
#